data_AF-A0A8S2V8V8-F1
#
_entry.id   AF-A0A8S2V8V8-F1
#
_cell.length_a   1.000
_cell.length_b   1.000
_cell.length_c   1.000
_cell.angle_alpha   90.00
_cell.angle_beta   90.00
_cell.angle_gamma   90.00
#
_symmetry.space_group_name_H-M   'P 1'
#
loop_
_entity.id
_entity.type
_entity.pdbx_description
1 polymer ?
#
loop_
_entity_poly.entity_id
_entity_poly.type
_entity_poly.pdbx_seq_one_letter_code
_entity_poly.pdbx_strand_id
1 'polypeptide(L)' 'YPFETLNRVENEGIKSKNGMQPTFVTMTYPNHISIATGMYQEDHGIIHNRFFDTNLQKIVSFGTNNKI' A
#
# COMPACT_ATOMS: atom_id res chain seq x y z
N TYR A 1 -20.41 -11.33 13.22
CA TYR A 1 -20.00 -12.48 12.41
C TYR A 1 -18.50 -12.69 12.61
N PRO A 2 -18.06 -13.77 13.27
CA PRO A 2 -16.64 -14.12 13.27
C PRO A 2 -16.22 -14.63 11.88
N PHE A 3 -15.04 -14.23 11.40
CA PHE A 3 -14.47 -14.74 10.16
C PHE A 3 -13.70 -16.03 10.47
N GLU A 4 -14.36 -17.20 10.40
CA GLU A 4 -13.80 -18.48 10.84
C GLU A 4 -12.41 -18.79 10.24
N THR A 5 -12.24 -18.56 8.92
CA THR A 5 -10.97 -18.79 8.25
C THR A 5 -9.85 -17.86 8.73
N LEU A 6 -10.15 -16.58 8.95
CA LEU A 6 -9.14 -15.62 9.44
C LEU A 6 -8.77 -15.91 10.90
N ASN A 7 -9.76 -16.26 11.74
CA ASN A 7 -9.51 -16.66 13.13
C ASN A 7 -8.62 -17.91 13.21
N ARG A 8 -8.78 -18.86 12.29
CA ARG A 8 -7.92 -20.03 12.21
C ARG A 8 -6.47 -19.64 11.88
N VAL A 9 -6.26 -18.78 10.87
CA VAL A 9 -4.92 -18.26 10.52
C VAL A 9 -4.30 -17.51 11.70
N GLU A 10 -5.12 -16.77 12.46
CA GLU A 10 -4.68 -16.03 13.64
C GLU A 10 -4.23 -16.95 14.79
N ASN A 11 -4.97 -18.03 15.06
CA ASN A 11 -4.73 -18.93 16.18
C ASN A 11 -3.64 -19.99 15.88
N GLU A 12 -3.55 -20.46 14.63
CA GLU A 12 -2.58 -21.46 14.19
C GLU A 12 -1.28 -20.84 13.66
N GLY A 13 -1.27 -19.52 13.42
CA GLY A 13 -0.15 -18.78 12.82
C GLY A 13 0.53 -17.79 13.77
N ILE A 14 1.16 -16.76 13.19
CA ILE A 14 1.81 -15.67 13.92
C ILE A 14 1.12 -14.35 13.57
N LYS A 15 0.78 -13.56 14.59
CA LYS A 15 0.25 -12.20 14.43
C LYS A 15 1.10 -11.17 15.16
N SER A 16 1.19 -9.97 14.60
CA SER A 16 1.67 -8.80 15.35
C SER A 16 0.60 -8.36 16.33
N LYS A 17 0.98 -8.11 17.59
CA LYS A 17 0.04 -7.61 18.63
C LYS A 17 -0.54 -6.24 18.29
N ASN A 18 0.25 -5.39 17.64
CA ASN A 18 -0.10 -3.99 17.35
C ASN A 18 -0.44 -3.79 15.87
N GLY A 19 -0.62 -4.88 15.12
CA GLY A 19 -0.76 -4.82 13.66
C GLY A 19 0.54 -4.43 12.95
N MET A 20 0.41 -4.07 11.68
CA MET A 20 1.50 -3.59 10.85
C MET A 20 1.46 -2.06 10.80
N GLN A 21 2.58 -1.41 11.08
CA GLN A 21 2.68 0.03 10.93
C GLN A 21 2.83 0.36 9.44
N PRO A 22 1.93 1.17 8.85
CA PRO A 22 2.09 1.61 7.47
C PRO A 22 3.28 2.56 7.35
N THR A 23 3.77 2.71 6.13
CA THR A 23 4.70 3.78 5.79
C THR A 23 4.00 5.15 5.89
N PHE A 24 4.78 6.24 5.95
CA PHE A 24 4.28 7.59 6.24
C PHE A 24 3.06 7.99 5.39
N VAL A 25 3.09 7.68 4.09
CA VAL A 25 1.92 7.84 3.23
C VAL A 25 1.01 6.62 3.40
N THR A 26 -0.10 6.78 4.12
CA THR A 26 -1.09 5.73 4.40
C THR A 26 -2.05 5.44 3.23
N MET A 27 -1.52 5.40 2.00
CA MET A 27 -2.28 5.12 0.78
C MET A 27 -2.04 3.71 0.25
N THR A 28 -2.96 3.25 -0.60
CA THR A 28 -2.95 1.91 -1.19
C THR A 28 -1.65 1.64 -1.95
N TYR A 29 -1.40 2.27 -3.09
CA TYR A 29 -0.26 1.93 -3.94
C TYR A 29 1.08 2.19 -3.27
N PRO A 30 1.32 3.35 -2.64
CA PRO A 30 2.55 3.58 -1.90
C PRO A 30 2.86 2.46 -0.88
N ASN A 31 1.91 2.09 0.00
CA ASN A 31 2.17 1.04 0.99
C ASN A 31 2.36 -0.35 0.36
N HIS A 32 1.61 -0.70 -0.68
CA HIS A 32 1.75 -2.02 -1.32
C HIS A 32 3.14 -2.18 -1.94
N ILE A 33 3.68 -1.11 -2.53
CA ILE A 33 5.03 -1.12 -3.10
C ILE A 33 6.10 -1.15 -2.01
N SER A 34 5.91 -0.43 -0.90
CA SER A 34 6.83 -0.53 0.23
C SER A 34 6.87 -1.94 0.83
N ILE A 35 5.74 -2.65 0.92
CA ILE A 35 5.69 -4.05 1.37
C ILE A 35 6.43 -4.97 0.39
N ALA A 36 6.25 -4.76 -0.92
CA ALA A 36 6.85 -5.61 -1.94
C ALA A 36 8.36 -5.42 -2.09
N THR A 37 8.85 -4.19 -1.89
CA THR A 37 10.25 -3.81 -2.15
C THR A 37 11.10 -3.66 -0.89
N GLY A 38 10.48 -3.45 0.27
CA GLY A 38 11.17 -3.07 1.51
C GLY A 38 11.72 -1.65 1.52
N MET A 39 11.39 -0.83 0.50
CA MET A 39 11.88 0.54 0.34
C MET A 39 10.83 1.57 0.78
N TYR A 40 11.27 2.77 1.14
CA TYR A 40 10.36 3.89 1.42
C TYR A 40 9.88 4.57 0.12
N GLN A 41 8.84 5.39 0.21
CA GLN A 41 8.23 6.08 -0.92
C GLN A 41 9.22 6.95 -1.71
N GLU A 42 10.19 7.53 -1.02
CA GLU A 42 11.27 8.33 -1.60
C GLU A 42 12.22 7.49 -2.46
N ASP A 43 12.45 6.23 -2.09
CA ASP A 43 13.34 5.32 -2.80
C ASP A 43 12.64 4.64 -3.98
N HIS A 44 11.41 4.15 -3.79
CA HIS A 44 10.66 3.48 -4.86
C HIS A 44 9.86 4.46 -5.75
N GLY A 45 9.85 5.76 -5.43
CA GLY A 45 9.31 6.83 -6.26
C GLY A 45 7.78 6.92 -6.36
N ILE A 46 7.02 6.08 -5.63
CA ILE A 46 5.55 6.07 -5.66
C ILE A 46 5.03 6.72 -4.38
N ILE A 47 4.88 8.04 -4.44
CA ILE A 47 4.58 8.88 -3.27
C ILE A 47 3.08 9.07 -3.01
N HIS A 48 2.22 8.80 -3.99
CA HIS A 48 0.78 8.99 -3.88
C HIS A 48 0.04 8.06 -4.86
N ASN A 49 -1.25 7.80 -4.65
CA ASN A 49 -2.04 7.08 -5.66
C ASN A 49 -2.19 7.92 -6.94
N ARG A 50 -2.09 9.25 -6.87
CA ARG A 50 -2.15 10.15 -8.02
C ARG A 50 -1.16 11.29 -7.85
N PHE A 51 -0.20 11.44 -8.75
CA PHE A 51 0.80 12.51 -8.69
C PHE A 51 1.20 12.96 -10.10
N PHE A 52 1.73 14.18 -10.19
CA PHE A 52 2.30 14.69 -11.43
C PHE A 52 3.78 14.28 -11.50
N ASP A 53 4.14 13.57 -12.56
CA ASP A 53 5.52 13.22 -12.86
C ASP A 53 6.10 14.31 -13.78
N THR A 54 7.10 15.02 -13.28
CA THR A 54 7.77 16.12 -14.00
C THR A 54 8.63 15.64 -15.17
N ASN A 55 9.18 14.41 -15.09
CA ASN A 55 10.00 13.81 -16.14
C ASN A 55 9.11 13.35 -17.30
N LEU A 56 7.95 12.77 -16.98
CA LEU A 56 6.99 12.34 -17.98
C LEU A 56 6.11 13.49 -18.49
N GLN A 57 5.99 14.57 -17.71
CA GLN A 57 5.03 15.68 -17.87
C GLN A 57 3.56 15.21 -17.88
N LYS A 58 3.23 14.23 -17.02
CA LYS A 58 1.87 13.63 -16.98
C LYS A 58 1.43 13.37 -15.55
N ILE A 59 0.12 13.31 -15.36
CA ILE A 59 -0.47 12.81 -14.12
C ILE A 59 -0.50 11.28 -14.18
N VAL A 60 0.22 10.64 -13.26
CA VAL A 60 0.15 9.20 -13.02
C VAL A 60 -0.95 8.96 -11.98
N SER A 61 -1.85 8.02 -12.24
CA SER A 61 -2.92 7.66 -11.31
C SER A 61 -3.05 6.14 -11.23
N PHE A 62 -3.01 5.63 -10.01
CA PHE A 62 -3.12 4.23 -9.65
C PHE A 62 -4.45 4.02 -8.93
N GLY A 63 -5.42 3.39 -9.59
CA GLY A 63 -6.76 3.11 -9.06
C GLY A 63 -7.86 4.04 -9.59
N THR A 64 -9.03 3.41 -9.77
CA THR A 64 -10.29 3.85 -10.43
C THR A 64 -10.12 4.44 -11.83
N ASN A 65 -10.81 3.79 -12.77
CA ASN A 65 -10.82 4.06 -14.20
C ASN A 65 -10.74 5.55 -14.53
N ASN A 66 -9.78 5.83 -15.41
CA ASN A 66 -9.51 7.01 -16.21
C ASN A 66 -10.76 7.71 -16.80
N LYS A 67 -11.70 8.15 -15.94
CA LYS A 67 -12.78 9.05 -16.31
C LYS A 67 -12.36 10.46 -15.94
N ILE A 68 -11.83 11.09 -16.98
CA ILE A 68 -11.84 12.53 -17.20
C ILE A 68 -13.26 13.05 -17.01
#